data_AF-A0A2X1R7L9-F1
#
_entry.id   AF-A0A2X1R7L9-F1
#
_cell.length_a   1.000
_cell.length_b   1.000
_cell.length_c   1.000
_cell.angle_alpha   90.00
_cell.angle_beta   90.00
_cell.angle_gamma   90.00
#
_symmetry.space_group_name_H-M   'P 1'
#
loop_
_entity.id
_entity.type
_entity.pdbx_description
1 polymer ?
#
loop_
_entity_poly.entity_id
_entity_poly.type
_entity_poly.pdbx_seq_one_letter_code
_entity_poly.pdbx_strand_id
1 'polypeptide(L)' 'MTRPIWQPMHQLPMFKNALCGSLSNVEWFAERVVNLPSSVVIQRDVHA' A
#
# COMPACT_ATOMS: atom_id res chain seq x y z
N MET A 1 -9.48 5.85 9.17
CA MET A 1 -9.50 5.08 7.90
C MET A 1 -8.08 4.64 7.60
N THR A 2 -7.86 3.35 7.33
CA THR A 2 -6.59 2.81 6.88
C THR A 2 -6.74 2.31 5.44
N ARG A 3 -5.63 2.20 4.71
CA ARG A 3 -5.60 1.57 3.38
C ARG A 3 -4.58 0.44 3.39
N PRO A 4 -4.79 -0.67 2.67
CA PRO A 4 -3.73 -1.64 2.46
C PRO A 4 -2.53 -0.98 1.76
N ILE A 5 -1.37 -1.63 1.82
CA ILE A 5 -0.25 -1.28 0.95
C ILE A 5 -0.51 -1.73 -0.50
N TRP A 6 0.45 -1.53 -1.39
CA TRP A 6 0.38 -1.95 -2.78
C TRP A 6 0.12 -3.45 -2.93
N GLN A 7 -0.69 -3.81 -3.93
CA GLN A 7 -0.84 -5.20 -4.34
C GLN A 7 0.46 -5.72 -4.98
N PRO A 8 0.96 -6.90 -4.59
CA PRO A 8 2.15 -7.49 -5.18
C PRO A 8 2.02 -7.67 -6.69
N MET A 9 3.05 -7.26 -7.45
CA MET A 9 2.98 -7.22 -8.92
C MET A 9 2.68 -8.58 -9.56
N HIS A 10 3.24 -9.66 -9.03
CA HIS A 10 3.07 -11.01 -9.58
C HIS A 10 1.63 -11.55 -9.42
N GLN A 11 0.80 -10.91 -8.60
CA GLN A 11 -0.63 -11.23 -8.50
C GLN A 11 -1.48 -10.49 -9.54
N LEU A 12 -0.92 -9.48 -10.21
CA LEU A 12 -1.65 -8.73 -11.23
C LEU A 12 -1.68 -9.53 -12.54
N PRO A 13 -2.83 -9.58 -13.24
CA PRO A 13 -2.97 -10.35 -14.48
C PRO A 13 -1.95 -10.02 -15.56
N MET A 14 -1.47 -8.77 -15.60
CA MET A 14 -0.47 -8.29 -16.55
C MET A 14 0.87 -9.02 -16.40
N PHE A 15 1.23 -9.48 -15.20
CA PHE A 15 2.54 -10.07 -14.91
C PHE A 15 2.51 -11.61 -14.81
N LYS A 16 1.42 -12.26 -15.20
CA LYS A 16 1.27 -13.73 -15.09
C LYS A 16 2.37 -14.57 -15.75
N ASN A 17 3.01 -14.03 -16.78
CA ASN A 17 4.07 -14.68 -17.56
C ASN A 17 5.46 -14.07 -17.30
N ALA A 18 5.58 -13.18 -16.32
CA ALA A 18 6.87 -12.58 -15.96
C ALA A 18 7.69 -13.56 -15.11
N LEU A 19 9.02 -13.48 -15.21
CA LEU A 19 9.91 -14.21 -14.31
C LEU A 19 9.69 -13.72 -12.87
N CYS A 20 9.54 -14.65 -11.94
CA CYS A 20 9.30 -14.35 -10.53
C CYS A 20 10.15 -15.26 -9.65
N GLY A 21 10.98 -14.66 -8.80
CA GLY A 21 11.68 -15.36 -7.73
C GLY A 21 10.80 -15.53 -6.49
N SER A 22 11.41 -15.94 -5.37
CA SER A 22 10.73 -15.93 -4.08
C SER A 22 10.47 -14.50 -3.61
N LEU A 23 9.22 -14.22 -3.22
CA LEU A 23 8.77 -12.91 -2.75
C LEU A 23 8.08 -12.99 -1.38
N SER A 24 8.51 -13.93 -0.52
CA SER A 24 7.90 -14.19 0.78
C SER A 24 7.73 -12.95 1.67
N ASN A 25 8.70 -12.04 1.67
CA ASN A 25 8.61 -10.80 2.42
C ASN A 25 7.53 -9.86 1.86
N VAL A 26 7.42 -9.77 0.53
CA VAL A 26 6.42 -8.91 -0.13
C VAL A 26 5.01 -9.41 0.22
N GLU A 27 4.79 -10.72 0.17
CA GLU A 27 3.52 -11.35 0.57
C GLU A 27 3.22 -11.08 2.05
N TRP A 28 4.21 -11.31 2.93
CA TRP A 28 4.05 -11.07 4.36
C TRP A 28 3.65 -9.63 4.68
N PHE A 29 4.27 -8.65 4.00
CA PHE A 29 3.95 -7.23 4.16
C PHE A 29 2.57 -6.89 3.60
N ALA A 30 2.20 -7.38 2.42
CA ALA A 30 0.92 -7.10 1.78
C ALA A 30 -0.26 -7.54 2.66
N GLU A 31 -0.11 -8.64 3.39
CA GLU A 31 -1.13 -9.16 4.30
C GLU A 31 -1.25 -8.39 5.63
N ARG A 32 -0.21 -7.68 6.06
CA ARG A 32 -0.10 -7.18 7.45
C ARG A 32 0.07 -5.68 7.59
N VAL A 33 0.56 -5.00 6.56
CA VAL A 33 0.86 -3.57 6.64
C VAL A 33 -0.29 -2.76 6.09
N VAL A 34 -0.61 -1.67 6.79
CA VAL A 34 -1.58 -0.68 6.34
C VAL A 34 -0.97 0.72 6.37
N ASN A 35 -1.39 1.53 5.42
CA ASN A 35 -1.14 2.96 5.39
C ASN A 35 -2.09 3.67 6.36
N LEU A 36 -1.52 4.51 7.22
CA LEU A 36 -2.26 5.43 8.07
C LEU A 36 -2.46 6.77 7.33
N PRO A 37 -3.48 7.56 7.71
CA PRO A 37 -3.57 8.94 7.25
C PRO A 37 -2.31 9.71 7.63
N SER A 38 -1.64 10.26 6.64
CA SER A 38 -0.35 10.95 6.79
C SER A 38 -0.34 12.36 6.18
N SER A 39 -1.52 12.86 5.78
CA SER A 39 -1.66 14.23 5.28
C SER A 39 -1.37 15.26 6.38
N VAL A 40 -0.89 16.43 5.97
CA VAL A 40 -0.68 17.57 6.87
C VAL A 40 -2.00 17.93 7.55
N VAL A 41 -1.93 18.29 8.83
CA VAL A 41 -3.09 18.84 9.54
C VAL A 41 -3.27 20.29 9.07
N ILE A 42 -4.33 20.54 8.31
CA ILE A 42 -4.72 21.92 7.96
C ILE A 42 -5.46 22.48 9.17
N GLN A 43 -4.81 23.37 9.93
CA GLN A 43 -5.52 24.21 10.89
C GLN A 43 -6.37 25.20 10.10
N ARG A 44 -7.69 25.15 10.28
CA ARG A 44 -8.58 26.18 9.76
C ARG A 44 -8.57 27.32 10.77
N ASP A 45 -8.15 28.50 10.34
CA ASP A 45 -8.32 29.71 11.15
C ASP A 45 -9.81 29.94 11.39
N VAL A 46 -10.20 29.92 12.66
CA VAL A 46 -11.60 30.09 13.10
C VAL A 46 -11.99 31.57 13.24
N HIS A 47 -11.19 32.47 12.66
CA HIS A 47 -11.28 33.92 12.87
C HIS A 47 -11.28 34.76 11.57
N ALA A 48 -11.82 34.22 10.47
CA ALA A 48 -12.16 35.02 9.28
C ALA A 48 -13.66 35.34 9.24
#